data_AF-A0A654BZV2-F1
#
_entry.id   AF-A0A654BZV2-F1
#
_cell.length_a   1.000
_cell.length_b   1.000
_cell.length_c   1.000
_cell.angle_alpha   90.00
_cell.angle_beta   90.00
_cell.angle_gamma   90.00
#
_symmetry.space_group_name_H-M   'P 1'
#
loop_
_entity.id
_entity.type
_entity.pdbx_description
1 polymer ?
#
loop_
_entity_poly.entity_id
_entity_poly.type
_entity_poly.pdbx_seq_one_letter_code
_entity_poly.pdbx_strand_id
1 'polypeptide(L)' 'MTTSDVSELVRGIAKASDLPLAEDRVTAVTQILEVWLKAANQLSLKMSAPEFANLGPITGILQTTSFGEVSNAE' A
#
# COMPACT_ATOMS: atom_id res chain seq x y z
N MET A 1 12.39 2.86 5.82
CA MET A 1 12.32 4.22 5.27
C MET A 1 12.22 5.17 6.43
N THR A 2 13.14 6.12 6.52
CA THR A 2 13.15 7.15 7.55
C THR A 2 12.34 8.36 7.09
N THR A 3 11.94 9.22 8.03
CA THR A 3 11.25 10.48 7.70
C THR A 3 12.09 11.42 6.83
N SER A 4 13.42 11.39 6.96
CA SER A 4 14.32 12.13 6.06
C SER A 4 14.22 11.60 4.63
N ASP A 5 14.20 10.28 4.44
CA ASP A 5 14.09 9.67 3.10
C ASP A 5 12.79 10.10 2.39
N VAL A 6 11.68 10.17 3.13
CA VAL A 6 10.37 10.58 2.56
C VAL A 6 10.34 12.08 2.25
N SER A 7 10.95 12.92 3.08
CA SER A 7 11.07 14.36 2.81
C SER A 7 11.90 14.64 1.54
N GLU A 8 13.02 13.93 1.35
CA GLU A 8 13.81 14.00 0.12
C GLU A 8 13.02 13.55 -1.10
N LEU A 9 12.23 12.47 -0.97
CA LEU A 9 11.34 12.00 -2.03
C LEU A 9 10.30 13.07 -2.41
N VAL A 10 9.67 13.71 -1.43
CA VAL A 10 8.70 14.80 -1.66
C VAL A 10 9.33 15.94 -2.43
N ARG A 11 10.53 16.38 -2.03
CA ARG A 11 11.27 17.44 -2.73
C ARG A 11 11.65 17.04 -4.15
N GLY A 12 12.07 15.79 -4.33
CA GLY A 12 12.39 15.23 -5.65
C GLY A 12 11.18 15.23 -6.58
N ILE A 13 10.02 14.76 -6.11
CA ILE A 13 8.77 14.73 -6.87
C ILE A 13 8.30 16.15 -7.18
N ALA A 14 8.34 17.05 -6.21
CA ALA A 14 7.98 18.46 -6.38
C ALA A 14 8.82 19.12 -7.49
N LYS A 15 10.14 18.89 -7.46
CA LYS A 15 11.06 19.37 -8.51
C LYS A 15 10.78 18.75 -9.87
N ALA A 16 10.55 17.44 -9.93
CA ALA A 16 10.26 16.74 -11.18
C ALA A 16 8.91 17.15 -11.80
N SER A 17 7.97 17.57 -10.97
CA SER A 17 6.62 18.00 -11.37
C SER A 17 6.54 19.50 -11.67
N ASP A 18 7.67 20.22 -11.63
CA ASP A 18 7.73 21.69 -11.73
C ASP A 18 6.77 22.39 -10.75
N LEU A 19 6.59 21.81 -9.57
CA LEU A 19 5.68 22.30 -8.54
C LEU A 19 6.50 22.66 -7.29
N PRO A 20 7.08 23.88 -7.21
CA PRO A 20 7.85 24.28 -6.05
C PRO A 20 6.93 24.35 -4.82
N LEU A 21 7.18 23.45 -3.87
CA LEU A 21 6.46 23.40 -2.60
C LEU A 21 7.22 24.22 -1.55
N ALA A 22 6.48 25.02 -0.79
CA ALA A 22 6.99 25.63 0.42
C ALA A 22 7.26 24.58 1.51
N GLU A 23 8.14 24.90 2.46
CA GLU A 23 8.62 23.97 3.50
C GLU A 23 7.51 23.43 4.42
N ASP A 24 6.51 24.25 4.72
CA ASP A 24 5.30 23.85 5.45
C ASP A 24 4.52 22.77 4.70
N ARG A 25 4.42 22.89 3.37
CA ARG A 25 3.79 21.90 2.49
C ARG A 25 4.60 20.64 2.37
N VAL A 26 5.93 20.74 2.25
CA VAL A 26 6.81 19.56 2.27
C VAL A 26 6.61 18.78 3.56
N THR A 27 6.55 19.46 4.70
CA THR A 27 6.35 18.83 6.02
C THR A 27 4.99 18.13 6.10
N ALA A 28 3.91 18.81 5.71
CA ALA A 28 2.56 18.24 5.75
C ALA A 28 2.41 17.02 4.82
N VAL A 29 2.95 17.10 3.60
CA VAL A 29 2.90 16.00 2.63
C VAL A 29 3.74 14.82 3.08
N THR A 30 4.91 15.07 3.69
CA THR A 30 5.79 14.01 4.22
C THR A 30 5.04 13.15 5.23
N GLN A 31 4.36 13.75 6.20
CA GLN A 31 3.59 13.00 7.22
C GLN A 31 2.49 12.11 6.61
N ILE A 32 1.79 12.62 5.59
CA ILE A 32 0.74 11.87 4.89
C ILE A 32 1.36 10.70 4.12
N LEU A 33 2.43 10.95 3.36
CA LEU A 33 3.09 9.93 2.54
C LEU A 33 3.75 8.84 3.37
N GLU A 34 4.28 9.14 4.56
CA GLU A 34 4.82 8.12 5.45
C GLU A 34 3.78 7.05 5.80
N VAL A 35 2.56 7.49 6.16
CA VAL A 35 1.45 6.59 6.48
C VAL A 35 1.03 5.80 5.25
N TRP A 36 0.88 6.49 4.11
CA TRP A 36 0.42 5.88 2.87
C TRP A 36 1.42 4.86 2.31
N LEU A 37 2.70 5.19 2.26
CA LEU A 37 3.75 4.30 1.74
C LEU A 37 3.86 3.04 2.60
N LYS A 38 3.73 3.15 3.92
CA LYS A 38 3.70 1.99 4.81
C LYS A 38 2.51 1.07 4.49
N ALA A 39 1.31 1.63 4.39
CA ALA A 39 0.09 0.88 4.10
C ALA A 39 0.14 0.24 2.69
N ALA A 40 0.60 0.99 1.69
CA ALA A 40 0.75 0.52 0.31
C ALA A 40 1.73 -0.66 0.22
N ASN A 41 2.87 -0.58 0.90
CA ASN A 41 3.84 -1.68 0.93
C ASN A 41 3.29 -2.93 1.61
N GLN A 42 2.55 -2.77 2.71
CA GLN A 42 1.88 -3.90 3.37
C GLN A 42 0.83 -4.56 2.47
N LEU A 43 0.06 -3.76 1.75
CA LEU A 43 -0.92 -4.27 0.78
C LEU A 43 -0.22 -4.98 -0.38
N SER A 44 0.81 -4.37 -0.95
CA SER A 44 1.60 -4.96 -2.03
C SER A 44 2.17 -6.31 -1.62
N LEU A 45 2.73 -6.41 -0.40
CA LEU A 45 3.24 -7.67 0.13
C LEU A 45 2.15 -8.74 0.20
N LYS A 46 0.97 -8.41 0.74
CA LYS A 46 -0.19 -9.33 0.79
C LYS A 46 -0.59 -9.79 -0.60
N MET A 47 -0.73 -8.87 -1.56
CA MET A 47 -1.15 -9.20 -2.92
C MET A 47 -0.08 -9.99 -3.69
N SER A 48 1.19 -9.81 -3.35
CA SER A 48 2.30 -10.55 -3.96
C SER A 48 2.55 -11.93 -3.33
N ALA A 49 1.81 -12.29 -2.28
CA ALA A 49 2.03 -13.54 -1.58
C ALA A 49 1.72 -14.74 -2.50
N PRO A 50 2.53 -15.81 -2.47
CA PRO A 50 2.40 -16.94 -3.39
C PRO A 50 1.03 -17.61 -3.35
N GLU A 51 0.35 -17.58 -2.20
CA GLU A 51 -1.02 -18.10 -2.08
C GLU A 51 -2.03 -17.40 -3.01
N PHE A 52 -1.81 -16.13 -3.36
CA PHE A 52 -2.64 -15.36 -4.30
C PHE A 52 -2.10 -15.38 -5.73
N ALA A 53 -0.92 -15.96 -5.96
CA ALA A 53 -0.36 -16.14 -7.30
C ALA A 53 -0.96 -17.37 -8.03
N ASN A 54 -1.68 -18.23 -7.31
CA ASN A 54 -2.33 -19.41 -7.88
C ASN A 54 -3.58 -19.02 -8.67
N LEU A 55 -3.41 -18.90 -9.99
CA LEU A 55 -4.50 -18.69 -10.93
C LEU A 55 -5.09 -20.06 -11.31
N GLY A 56 -6.33 -20.32 -10.92
CA GLY A 56 -7.11 -21.49 -11.34
C GLY A 56 -8.20 -21.12 -12.35
N PRO A 57 -8.67 -22.07 -13.20
CA PRO A 57 -9.83 -21.83 -14.05
C PRO A 57 -11.06 -21.49 -13.19
N ILE A 58 -11.79 -20.43 -13.55
CA ILE A 58 -13.03 -20.05 -12.85
C ILE A 58 -14.10 -21.16 -12.90
N THR A 59 -13.97 -22.08 -13.84
CA THR A 59 -14.86 -23.24 -14.07
C THR A 59 -14.34 -24.55 -13.47
N GLY A 60 -13.23 -24.54 -12.74
CA GLY A 60 -12.80 -25.71 -11.98
C GLY A 60 -13.76 -25.97 -10.83
N ILE A 61 -14.14 -27.22 -10.58
CA ILE A 61 -14.93 -27.57 -9.39
C ILE A 61 -14.10 -27.18 -8.17
N LEU A 62 -14.46 -26.06 -7.54
CA LEU A 62 -13.94 -25.69 -6.24
C LEU A 62 -14.45 -26.77 -5.27
N GLN A 63 -13.59 -27.70 -4.86
CA GLN A 63 -13.80 -28.32 -3.56
C GLN A 63 -13.69 -27.18 -2.56
N THR A 64 -14.85 -26.69 -2.14
CA THR A 64 -14.98 -25.64 -1.14
C THR A 64 -14.34 -26.15 0.15
N THR A 65 -13.06 -25.87 0.36
CA THR A 65 -12.51 -25.91 1.71
C THR A 65 -13.22 -24.80 2.46
N SER A 66 -14.15 -25.18 3.33
CA SER A 66 -14.84 -24.28 4.25
C SER A 66 -13.79 -23.61 5.12
N PHE A 67 -13.36 -22.40 4.74
CA PHE A 67 -12.72 -21.49 5.68
C PHE A 67 -13.86 -20.88 6.47
N GLY A 68 -14.01 -21.41 7.69
CA GLY A 68 -15.13 -21.17 8.59
C GLY A 68 -15.66 -19.75 8.55
N GLU A 69 -16.98 -19.69 8.37
CA GLU A 69 -17.81 -18.52 8.62
C GLU A 69 -17.43 -17.92 9.98
N VAL A 70 -16.83 -16.73 9.99
CA VAL A 70 -16.67 -15.95 11.22
C VAL A 70 -18.05 -15.38 11.53
N SER A 71 -18.79 -16.07 12.41
CA SER A 71 -20.01 -15.55 13.00
C SER A 71 -19.69 -14.26 13.74
N ASN A 72 -20.09 -13.12 13.18
CA ASN A 72 -20.29 -11.91 13.96
C ASN A 72 -21.65 -12.06 14.63
N ALA A 73 -21.67 -12.71 15.79
CA ALA A 73 -22.80 -12.64 16.71
C ALA A 73 -22.71 -11.29 17.46
N GLU A 74 -23.84 -10.60 17.48
CA GLU A 74 -24.15 -9.35 18.20
C GLU A 74 -23.76 -9.37 19.69
#